data_AF-L1NEX9-F1
#
_entry.id   AF-L1NEX9-F1
#
_cell.length_a   1.000
_cell.length_b   1.000
_cell.length_c   1.000
_cell.angle_alpha   90.00
_cell.angle_beta   90.00
_cell.angle_gamma   90.00
#
_symmetry.space_group_name_H-M   'P 1'
#
loop_
_entity.id
_entity.type
_entity.pdbx_description
1 polymer ?
#
loop_
_entity_poly.entity_id
_entity_poly.type
_entity_poly.pdbx_seq_one_letter_code
_entity_poly.pdbx_strand_id
1 'polypeptide(L)' 'MNTIQIVCCLVAFCLAVLLDMLCHSYGYTILCLFGIAVLGVALSYDYRKQCEEAEKRKAQYQRRLHSK' A
#
# COMPACT_ATOMS: atom_id res chain seq x y z
N MET A 1 -3.68 1.12 3.95
CA MET A 1 -2.61 2.11 3.68
C MET A 1 -2.81 3.27 4.62
N ASN A 2 -1.88 3.51 5.56
CA ASN A 2 -2.02 4.60 6.53
C ASN A 2 -1.71 5.95 5.87
N THR A 3 -2.33 7.04 6.33
CA THR A 3 -2.11 8.40 5.79
C THR A 3 -0.63 8.77 5.68
N ILE A 4 0.19 8.28 6.63
CA ILE A 4 1.65 8.45 6.65
C ILE A 4 2.32 7.83 5.42
N GLN A 5 1.89 6.64 4.96
CA GLN A 5 2.45 5.99 3.78
C GLN A 5 2.13 6.77 2.50
N ILE A 6 0.93 7.35 2.42
CA ILE A 6 0.51 8.20 1.30
C ILE A 6 1.40 9.45 1.25
N VAL A 7 1.59 10.11 2.38
CA VAL A 7 2.45 11.31 2.49
C VAL A 7 3.90 10.96 2.14
N CYS A 8 4.45 9.85 2.62
CA CYS A 8 5.80 9.42 2.27
C CYS A 8 5.96 9.14 0.76
N CYS A 9 4.99 8.48 0.11
CA CYS A 9 5.04 8.25 -1.34
C CYS A 9 5.00 9.56 -2.13
N LEU A 10 4.20 10.52 -1.67
CA LEU A 10 4.08 11.86 -2.28
C LEU A 10 5.39 12.64 -2.17
N VAL A 11 6.03 12.64 -0.99
CA VAL A 11 7.33 13.29 -0.78
C VAL A 11 8.42 12.61 -1.62
N ALA A 12 8.46 11.27 -1.65
CA ALA A 12 9.43 10.53 -2.46
C ALA A 12 9.28 10.83 -3.96
N PHE A 13 8.05 10.95 -4.45
CA PHE A 13 7.76 11.32 -5.84
C PHE A 13 8.24 12.74 -6.16
N CYS A 14 7.95 13.72 -5.29
CA CYS A 14 8.44 15.09 -5.47
C CYS A 14 9.98 15.16 -5.49
N LEU A 15 10.66 14.40 -4.63
CA LEU A 15 12.13 14.32 -4.62
C LEU A 15 12.68 13.69 -5.90
N ALA A 16 12.03 12.63 -6.41
CA ALA A 16 12.44 11.97 -7.66
C ALA A 16 12.32 12.90 -8.87
N VAL A 17 11.25 13.70 -8.95
CA VAL A 17 11.06 14.70 -10.02
C VAL A 17 12.11 15.81 -9.95
N LEU A 18 12.45 16.27 -8.74
CA LEU A 18 13.52 17.26 -8.55
C LEU A 18 14.88 16.72 -8.99
N LEU A 19 15.19 15.45 -8.65
CA LEU A 19 16.40 14.76 -9.08
C LEU A 19 16.46 14.59 -10.61
N ASP A 20 15.34 14.25 -11.24
CA ASP A 20 15.25 14.15 -12.70
C ASP A 20 15.52 15.49 -13.40
N MET A 21 15.00 16.60 -12.84
CA MET A 21 15.31 17.95 -13.34
C MET A 21 16.78 18.30 -13.19
N LEU A 22 17.40 17.95 -12.05
CA LEU A 22 18.83 18.18 -11.79
C LEU A 22 19.75 17.35 -12.68
N CYS A 23 19.38 16.10 -12.96
CA CYS A 23 20.17 15.17 -13.76
C CYS A 23 19.83 15.18 -15.25
N HIS A 24 18.85 15.99 -15.69
CA HIS A 24 18.34 16.03 -17.06
C HIS A 24 17.99 14.64 -17.63
N SER A 25 17.51 13.76 -16.75
CA SER A 25 17.16 12.37 -17.04
C SER A 25 15.80 12.07 -16.43
N TYR A 26 15.08 11.08 -16.97
CA TYR A 26 13.76 10.66 -16.46
C TYR A 26 13.81 9.34 -15.68
N GLY A 27 15.01 8.85 -15.38
CA GLY A 27 15.22 7.53 -14.79
C GLY A 27 14.73 7.42 -13.35
N TYR A 28 14.85 8.48 -12.54
CA TYR A 28 14.52 8.43 -11.12
C TYR A 28 13.01 8.45 -10.89
N THR A 29 12.26 9.22 -11.68
CA THR A 29 10.78 9.22 -11.59
C THR A 29 10.21 7.86 -12.02
N ILE A 30 10.76 7.24 -13.07
CA ILE A 30 10.30 5.91 -13.53
C ILE A 30 10.53 4.85 -12.45
N LEU A 31 11.73 4.82 -11.85
CA LEU A 31 12.06 3.92 -10.74
C LEU A 31 11.16 4.15 -9.53
N CYS A 32 10.89 5.41 -9.19
CA CYS A 32 10.02 5.78 -8.09
C CYS A 32 8.58 5.29 -8.31
N LEU A 33 8.02 5.53 -9.51
CA LEU A 33 6.69 5.06 -9.90
C LEU A 33 6.58 3.53 -9.87
N PHE A 34 7.60 2.83 -10.37
CA PHE A 34 7.64 1.37 -10.32
C PHE A 34 7.65 0.86 -8.87
N GLY A 35 8.46 1.46 -8.00
CA GLY A 35 8.50 1.12 -6.58
C GLY A 35 7.16 1.34 -5.87
N ILE A 36 6.50 2.47 -6.14
CA ILE A 36 5.17 2.77 -5.58
C ILE A 36 4.13 1.76 -6.06
N ALA A 37 4.16 1.39 -7.34
CA ALA A 37 3.24 0.40 -7.91
C ALA A 37 3.41 -0.98 -7.23
N VAL A 38 4.66 -1.45 -7.08
CA VAL A 38 4.96 -2.72 -6.41
C VAL A 38 4.51 -2.71 -4.95
N LEU A 39 4.81 -1.62 -4.21
CA LEU A 39 4.36 -1.45 -2.84
C LEU A 39 2.84 -1.42 -2.72
N GLY A 40 2.15 -0.74 -3.65
CA GLY A 40 0.70 -0.69 -3.70
C GLY A 40 0.08 -2.08 -3.88
N VAL A 41 0.64 -2.91 -4.76
CA VAL A 41 0.20 -4.29 -4.96
C VAL A 41 0.46 -5.14 -3.72
N ALA A 42 1.66 -5.08 -3.15
CA ALA A 42 2.02 -5.84 -1.95
C ALA A 42 1.11 -5.51 -0.76
N LEU A 43 0.86 -4.23 -0.50
CA LEU A 43 -0.02 -3.77 0.56
C LEU A 43 -1.48 -4.16 0.29
N SER A 44 -1.93 -4.16 -0.96
CA SER A 44 -3.28 -4.59 -1.32
C SER A 44 -3.48 -6.09 -1.06
N TYR A 45 -2.47 -6.91 -1.33
CA TYR A 45 -2.49 -8.33 -1.00
C TYR A 45 -2.57 -8.58 0.50
N ASP A 46 -1.72 -7.89 1.29
CA ASP A 46 -1.73 -8.02 2.74
C ASP A 46 -3.07 -7.57 3.34
N TYR A 47 -3.61 -6.46 2.85
CA TYR A 47 -4.91 -5.96 3.29
C TYR A 47 -6.06 -6.93 3.00
N ARG A 48 -6.09 -7.55 1.80
CA ARG A 48 -7.08 -8.58 1.47
C ARG A 48 -6.99 -9.77 2.42
N LYS A 49 -5.77 -10.23 2.72
CA LYS A 49 -5.55 -11.35 3.63
C LYS A 49 -6.05 -11.03 5.04
N GLN A 50 -5.74 -9.85 5.56
CA GLN A 50 -6.23 -9.40 6.86
C GLN A 50 -7.77 -9.28 6.89
N CYS A 51 -8.38 -8.84 5.78
CA CYS A 51 -9.83 -8.74 5.66
C CYS A 51 -10.50 -10.13 5.73
N GLU A 52 -9.97 -11.11 4.98
CA GLU A 52 -10.43 -12.51 5.04
C GLU A 52 -10.29 -13.11 6.45
N GLU A 53 -9.17 -12.85 7.13
CA GLU A 53 -8.97 -13.33 8.51
C GLU A 53 -9.95 -12.68 9.49
N ALA A 54 -10.21 -11.38 9.35
CA ALA A 54 -11.19 -10.67 10.16
C ALA A 54 -12.62 -11.18 9.92
N GLU A 55 -12.97 -11.47 8.67
CA GLU A 55 -14.27 -12.02 8.28
C GLU A 55 -14.47 -13.44 8.81
N LYS A 56 -13.44 -14.29 8.71
CA LYS A 56 -13.44 -15.65 9.31
C LYS A 56 -13.66 -15.61 10.81
N ARG A 57 -13.01 -14.68 11.53
CA ARG A 57 -13.22 -14.49 12.98
C ARG A 57 -14.65 -14.06 13.29
N LYS A 58 -15.22 -13.11 12.55
CA LYS A 58 -16.62 -12.69 12.72
C LYS A 58 -17.59 -13.85 12.50
N ALA A 59 -17.39 -14.63 11.45
CA ALA A 59 -18.22 -15.80 11.15
C ALA A 59 -18.16 -16.86 12.26
N GLN A 60 -16.98 -17.12 12.82
CA GLN A 60 -16.82 -18.02 13.97
C GLN A 60 -17.54 -17.51 15.23
N TYR A 61 -17.46 -16.20 15.52
CA TYR A 61 -18.19 -15.60 16.64
C TYR A 61 -19.71 -15.71 16.46
N GLN A 62 -20.23 -15.41 15.28
CA GLN A 62 -21.68 -15.52 15.01
C GLN A 62 -22.19 -16.96 15.16
N ARG A 63 -21.44 -17.96 14.69
CA ARG A 63 -21.79 -19.38 14.87
C ARG A 63 -21.85 -19.78 16.35
N ARG A 64 -20.95 -19.26 17.18
CA ARG A 64 -20.96 -19.52 18.64
C ARG A 64 -22.12 -18.84 19.35
N LEU A 65 -22.54 -17.65 18.88
CA LEU A 65 -23.70 -16.93 19.41
C LEU A 65 -25.03 -17.61 19.07
N HIS A 66 -25.17 -18.17 17.87
CA HIS A 66 -26.39 -18.89 17.44
C HIS A 66 -26.50 -20.32 17.99
N SER A 67 -25.42 -20.87 18.54
CA SER A 67 -25.40 -22.22 19.13
C SER A 67 -25.76 -22.23 20.63
N LYS A 68 -26.15 -21.09 21.19
CA LYS A 68 -26.51 -20.90 22.60
C LYS A 68 -27.97 -20.50 22.70
#